data_AF-A0A2M7T5J1-F1
#
_entry.id   AF-A0A2M7T5J1-F1
#
_cell.length_a   1.000
_cell.length_b   1.000
_cell.length_c   1.000
_cell.angle_alpha   90.00
_cell.angle_beta   90.00
_cell.angle_gamma   90.00
#
_symmetry.space_group_name_H-M   'P 1'
#
loop_
_entity.id
_entity.type
_entity.pdbx_description
1 polymer ?
#
loop_
_entity_poly.entity_id
_entity_poly.type
_entity_poly.pdbx_seq_one_letter_code
_entity_poly.pdbx_strand_id
1 'polypeptide(L)'
;MGARTLLLTISLDKIALMPCNPAIGGIGKGQIVREIDALGGEMGLNTDHAALQLKVLNRKKGPAVQALRAQTDKKLYEDRMKQVLWTQEGLHILQGTASHIIVRKGEVHGVRLTNNLAFDAKTVVIASGTFLRGQIVIGDIVRSAGRMGELPANELTQSLRDAGFEIGRFQSATPPRVDRRTIDIDRMSPQPGDAEPLSFSFAGESKVKEQIPCYLTYTDERTFKAVKDNLHLSPIKTGTVSGHGPRNCPSIDRKIINFPDKVNHPVFVEPEGWHTNEMYLQGLTTSLPVAIQEKIIQSTPGLEHARIMRPGYAVMYDYVSPEQLLPSLETKLV
;
A
#
# COMPACT_ATOMS: atom_id res chain seq x y z
N MET A 1 -24.78 12.48 -0.48
CA MET A 1 -25.23 12.27 0.91
C MET A 1 -25.47 13.56 1.70
N GLY A 2 -24.89 14.71 1.32
CA GLY A 2 -25.29 16.03 1.86
C GLY A 2 -24.77 16.37 3.26
N ALA A 3 -23.99 15.50 3.90
CA ALA A 3 -23.35 15.80 5.17
C ALA A 3 -22.21 16.81 4.97
N ARG A 4 -22.09 17.80 5.87
CA ARG A 4 -20.89 18.62 5.97
C ARG A 4 -19.78 17.78 6.58
N THR A 5 -18.67 17.63 5.88
CA THR A 5 -17.60 16.71 6.26
C THR A 5 -16.27 17.44 6.40
N LEU A 6 -15.54 17.13 7.47
CA LEU A 6 -14.13 17.51 7.64
C LEU A 6 -13.25 16.30 7.32
N LEU A 7 -12.43 16.41 6.26
CA LEU A 7 -11.33 15.48 6.00
C LEU A 7 -10.05 16.02 6.64
N LEU A 8 -9.62 15.37 7.70
CA LEU A 8 -8.36 15.66 8.38
C LEU A 8 -7.25 14.75 7.83
N THR A 9 -6.10 15.33 7.48
CA THR A 9 -4.92 14.56 7.02
C THR A 9 -3.63 15.14 7.58
N ILE A 10 -2.64 14.29 7.85
CA ILE A 10 -1.31 14.73 8.30
C ILE A 10 -0.61 15.53 7.20
N SER A 11 -0.85 15.19 5.93
CA SER A 11 -0.27 15.87 4.77
C SER A 11 -1.29 15.98 3.64
N LEU A 12 -1.51 17.19 3.15
CA LEU A 12 -2.35 17.46 1.98
C LEU A 12 -1.69 16.91 0.70
N ASP A 13 -0.36 16.98 0.62
CA ASP A 13 0.40 16.49 -0.53
C ASP A 13 0.29 14.98 -0.74
N LYS A 14 0.02 14.23 0.34
CA LYS A 14 0.00 12.76 0.36
C LYS A 14 -1.39 12.13 0.46
N ILE A 15 -2.44 12.91 0.19
CA ILE A 15 -3.79 12.38 0.02
C ILE A 15 -3.80 11.35 -1.10
N ALA A 16 -4.30 10.15 -0.79
CA ALA A 16 -4.39 9.01 -1.71
C ALA A 16 -3.05 8.54 -2.31
N LEU A 17 -1.92 8.86 -1.66
CA LEU A 17 -0.62 8.26 -1.99
C LEU A 17 -0.74 6.73 -1.99
N MET A 18 -0.14 6.09 -2.99
CA MET A 18 0.01 4.63 -3.10
C MET A 18 1.37 4.20 -2.53
N PRO A 19 1.50 3.94 -1.21
CA PRO A 19 2.80 3.72 -0.59
C PRO A 19 3.45 2.37 -0.94
N CYS A 20 2.66 1.44 -1.47
CA CYS A 20 3.10 0.08 -1.76
C CYS A 20 3.11 -0.14 -3.27
N ASN A 21 2.35 -1.11 -3.77
CA ASN A 21 2.30 -1.46 -5.19
C ASN A 21 1.66 -0.32 -6.03
N PRO A 22 2.28 0.14 -7.14
CA PRO A 22 1.67 0.95 -8.21
C PRO A 22 0.53 0.23 -9.00
N ALA A 23 -0.41 -0.44 -8.33
CA ALA A 23 -1.48 -1.18 -9.00
C ALA A 23 -2.80 -1.16 -8.23
N ILE A 24 -3.90 -1.18 -8.98
CA ILE A 24 -5.27 -1.32 -8.48
C ILE A 24 -5.92 -2.58 -9.06
N GLY A 25 -6.76 -3.24 -8.26
CA GLY A 25 -7.43 -4.48 -8.63
C GLY A 25 -6.55 -5.73 -8.48
N GLY A 26 -6.79 -6.73 -9.32
CA GLY A 26 -6.33 -8.10 -9.17
C GLY A 26 -7.42 -9.02 -8.60
N ILE A 27 -7.11 -10.29 -8.35
CA ILE A 27 -8.10 -11.27 -7.86
C ILE A 27 -8.72 -10.79 -6.54
N GLY A 28 -10.06 -10.76 -6.49
CA GLY A 28 -10.87 -10.27 -5.37
C GLY A 28 -10.90 -8.74 -5.27
N LYS A 29 -9.75 -8.08 -5.42
CA LYS A 29 -9.63 -6.62 -5.37
C LYS A 29 -10.33 -5.95 -6.55
N GLY A 30 -10.24 -6.52 -7.76
CA GLY A 30 -10.80 -5.93 -8.97
C GLY A 30 -12.32 -5.86 -8.92
N GLN A 31 -12.95 -6.90 -8.36
CA GLN A 31 -14.39 -6.94 -8.07
C GLN A 31 -14.77 -5.81 -7.11
N ILE A 32 -14.07 -5.70 -5.97
CA ILE A 32 -14.33 -4.65 -4.98
C ILE A 32 -14.20 -3.24 -5.57
N VAL A 33 -13.20 -3.00 -6.45
CA VAL A 33 -13.07 -1.69 -7.12
C VAL A 33 -14.31 -1.39 -7.97
N ARG A 34 -14.83 -2.39 -8.69
CA ARG A 34 -16.07 -2.22 -9.49
C ARG A 34 -17.31 -2.07 -8.62
N GLU A 35 -17.38 -2.75 -7.48
CA GLU A 35 -18.46 -2.56 -6.50
C GLU A 35 -18.44 -1.14 -5.91
N ILE A 36 -17.25 -0.62 -5.58
CA ILE A 36 -17.07 0.77 -5.14
C ILE A 36 -17.57 1.73 -6.22
N ASP A 37 -17.19 1.52 -7.48
CA ASP A 37 -17.64 2.36 -8.60
C ASP A 37 -19.17 2.30 -8.79
N ALA A 38 -19.76 1.11 -8.73
CA ALA A 38 -21.22 0.94 -8.83
C ALA A 38 -21.99 1.64 -7.70
N LEU A 39 -21.38 1.78 -6.52
CA LEU A 39 -21.93 2.55 -5.38
C LEU A 39 -21.69 4.07 -5.50
N GLY A 40 -21.07 4.54 -6.58
CA GLY A 40 -20.76 5.95 -6.81
C GLY A 40 -19.44 6.40 -6.18
N GLY A 41 -18.55 5.46 -5.87
CA GLY A 41 -17.22 5.74 -5.35
C GLY A 41 -16.19 6.04 -6.44
N GLU A 42 -15.12 6.71 -6.05
CA GLU A 42 -14.18 7.34 -6.97
C GLU A 42 -13.02 6.42 -7.44
N MET A 43 -12.83 5.26 -6.82
CA MET A 43 -11.65 4.42 -7.06
C MET A 43 -11.57 3.91 -8.51
N GLY A 44 -12.69 3.53 -9.13
CA GLY A 44 -12.74 3.08 -10.53
C GLY A 44 -12.32 4.19 -11.49
N LEU A 45 -13.02 5.32 -11.44
CA LEU A 45 -12.73 6.51 -12.26
C LEU A 45 -11.27 6.99 -12.13
N ASN A 46 -10.74 7.04 -10.91
CA ASN A 46 -9.34 7.45 -10.68
C ASN A 46 -8.33 6.43 -11.24
N THR A 47 -8.66 5.14 -11.15
CA THR A 47 -7.82 4.07 -11.71
C THR A 47 -7.75 4.20 -13.22
N ASP A 48 -8.88 4.40 -13.89
CA ASP A 48 -8.94 4.52 -15.36
C ASP A 48 -8.22 5.78 -15.85
N HIS A 49 -8.29 6.88 -15.10
CA HIS A 49 -7.55 8.10 -15.41
C HIS A 49 -6.03 7.92 -15.28
N ALA A 50 -5.59 7.15 -14.30
CA ALA A 50 -4.18 6.97 -13.98
C ALA A 50 -3.56 5.68 -14.56
N ALA A 51 -4.30 4.91 -15.34
CA ALA A 51 -3.85 3.60 -15.80
C ALA A 51 -2.65 3.71 -16.77
N LEU A 52 -1.56 3.01 -16.44
CA LEU A 52 -0.43 2.72 -17.32
C LEU A 52 -0.67 1.45 -18.14
N GLN A 53 -1.46 0.53 -17.59
CA GLN A 53 -1.74 -0.78 -18.18
C GLN A 53 -3.02 -1.34 -17.57
N LEU A 54 -3.85 -2.00 -18.36
CA LEU A 54 -5.02 -2.76 -17.90
C LEU A 54 -4.99 -4.19 -18.45
N LYS A 55 -5.40 -5.16 -17.63
CA LYS A 55 -5.57 -6.55 -18.09
C LYS A 55 -6.60 -7.31 -17.29
N VAL A 56 -7.14 -8.37 -17.91
CA VAL A 56 -7.99 -9.36 -17.26
C VAL A 56 -7.15 -10.53 -16.76
N LEU A 57 -7.07 -10.68 -15.45
CA LEU A 57 -6.49 -11.88 -14.82
C LEU A 57 -7.45 -13.07 -14.99
N ASN A 58 -6.90 -14.28 -15.07
CA ASN A 58 -7.65 -15.52 -15.28
C ASN A 58 -8.53 -15.52 -16.54
N ARG A 59 -8.16 -14.77 -17.58
CA ARG A 59 -8.93 -14.61 -18.82
C ARG A 59 -9.36 -15.92 -19.49
N LYS A 60 -8.52 -16.95 -19.47
CA LYS A 60 -8.82 -18.28 -20.04
C LYS A 60 -9.79 -19.12 -19.18
N LYS A 61 -10.12 -18.66 -17.97
CA LYS A 61 -11.07 -19.31 -17.06
C LYS A 61 -12.43 -18.60 -17.15
N GLY A 62 -13.46 -19.22 -16.58
CA GLY A 62 -14.83 -18.69 -16.63
C GLY A 62 -14.96 -17.28 -16.03
N PRO A 63 -15.96 -16.48 -16.48
CA PRO A 63 -16.12 -15.09 -16.07
C PRO A 63 -16.15 -14.87 -14.54
N ALA A 64 -16.70 -15.82 -13.79
CA ALA A 64 -16.80 -15.74 -12.33
C ALA A 64 -15.45 -15.61 -11.60
N VAL A 65 -14.34 -16.03 -12.21
CA VAL A 65 -13.00 -15.97 -11.60
C VAL A 65 -12.06 -14.98 -12.30
N GLN A 66 -12.56 -14.25 -13.28
CA GLN A 66 -11.82 -13.19 -13.96
C GLN A 66 -11.77 -11.94 -13.09
N ALA A 67 -10.69 -11.17 -13.15
CA ALA A 67 -10.60 -9.90 -12.42
C ALA A 67 -9.75 -8.89 -13.18
N LEU A 68 -10.19 -7.63 -13.20
CA LEU A 68 -9.41 -6.52 -13.74
C LEU A 68 -8.24 -6.20 -12.82
N ARG A 69 -7.10 -5.85 -13.42
CA ARG A 69 -5.95 -5.26 -12.74
C ARG A 69 -5.40 -4.13 -13.59
N ALA A 70 -5.20 -2.97 -12.97
CA ALA A 70 -4.47 -1.86 -13.53
C ALA A 70 -3.07 -1.76 -12.92
N GLN A 71 -2.08 -1.49 -13.77
CA GLN A 71 -0.89 -0.76 -13.35
C GLN A 71 -1.24 0.74 -13.40
N THR A 72 -0.87 1.51 -12.39
CA THR A 72 -1.28 2.92 -12.27
C THR A 72 -0.09 3.84 -12.06
N ASP A 73 -0.11 5.00 -12.71
CA ASP A 73 0.80 6.11 -12.41
C ASP A 73 0.41 6.66 -11.05
N LYS A 74 1.29 6.48 -10.06
CA LYS A 74 0.99 6.88 -8.67
C LYS A 74 0.75 8.37 -8.54
N LYS A 75 1.54 9.18 -9.24
CA LYS A 75 1.46 10.64 -9.12
C LYS A 75 0.19 11.17 -9.77
N LEU A 76 -0.16 10.63 -10.94
CA LEU A 76 -1.40 10.97 -11.62
C LEU A 76 -2.64 10.54 -10.81
N TYR A 77 -2.59 9.37 -10.16
CA TYR A 77 -3.66 8.89 -9.29
C TYR A 77 -3.86 9.82 -8.07
N GLU A 78 -2.77 10.18 -7.39
CA GLU A 78 -2.79 11.14 -6.27
C GLU A 78 -3.36 12.50 -6.68
N ASP A 79 -2.88 13.04 -7.79
CA ASP A 79 -3.27 14.38 -8.24
C ASP A 79 -4.74 14.41 -8.68
N ARG A 80 -5.23 13.37 -9.36
CA ARG A 80 -6.65 13.26 -9.72
C ARG A 80 -7.54 13.12 -8.49
N MET A 81 -7.18 12.25 -7.54
CA MET A 81 -7.98 12.07 -6.32
C MET A 81 -8.05 13.37 -5.51
N LYS A 82 -6.95 14.12 -5.42
CA LYS A 82 -6.95 15.45 -4.79
C LYS A 82 -7.87 16.42 -5.52
N GLN A 83 -7.83 16.49 -6.85
CA GLN A 83 -8.75 17.33 -7.63
C GLN A 83 -10.21 17.01 -7.33
N VAL A 84 -10.58 15.73 -7.30
CA VAL A 84 -11.93 15.29 -6.95
C VAL A 84 -12.34 15.84 -5.59
N LEU A 85 -11.50 15.68 -4.58
CA LEU A 85 -11.78 16.14 -3.22
C LEU A 85 -11.85 17.67 -3.12
N TRP A 86 -11.00 18.42 -3.83
CA TRP A 86 -11.04 19.89 -3.83
C TRP A 86 -12.35 20.45 -4.39
N THR A 87 -12.97 19.72 -5.32
CA THR A 87 -14.23 20.13 -5.96
C THR A 87 -15.47 19.54 -5.30
N GLN A 88 -15.31 18.71 -4.27
CA GLN A 88 -16.44 18.05 -3.60
C GLN A 88 -17.20 19.05 -2.73
N GLU A 89 -18.45 19.34 -3.11
CA GLU A 89 -19.32 20.20 -2.31
C GLU A 89 -19.56 19.61 -0.91
N GLY A 90 -19.54 20.47 0.10
CA GLY A 90 -19.75 20.10 1.51
C GLY A 90 -18.52 19.48 2.20
N LEU A 91 -17.40 19.31 1.50
CA LEU A 91 -16.15 18.80 2.06
C LEU A 91 -15.18 19.94 2.41
N HIS A 92 -14.77 20.01 3.67
CA HIS A 92 -13.65 20.83 4.11
C HIS A 92 -12.44 19.93 4.35
N ILE A 93 -11.26 20.33 3.87
CA ILE A 93 -10.03 19.56 4.02
C ILE A 93 -9.04 20.37 4.83
N LEU A 94 -8.51 19.77 5.89
CA LEU A 94 -7.60 20.42 6.81
C LEU A 94 -6.35 19.56 7.04
N GLN A 95 -5.19 20.21 6.98
CA GLN A 95 -3.95 19.58 7.42
C GLN A 95 -3.86 19.61 8.95
N GLY A 96 -3.75 18.44 9.56
CA GLY A 96 -3.58 18.30 11.00
C GLY A 96 -3.50 16.85 11.43
N THR A 97 -2.92 16.63 12.61
CA THR A 97 -2.85 15.29 13.21
C THR A 97 -3.90 15.20 14.31
N ALA A 98 -4.85 14.28 14.18
CA ALA A 98 -5.77 13.98 15.26
C ALA A 98 -4.99 13.38 16.44
N SER A 99 -5.19 13.95 17.62
CA SER A 99 -4.60 13.47 18.87
C SER A 99 -5.61 12.71 19.71
N HIS A 100 -6.89 13.12 19.71
CA HIS A 100 -7.92 12.51 20.56
C HIS A 100 -9.28 12.44 19.88
N ILE A 101 -10.04 11.38 20.17
CA ILE A 101 -11.49 11.39 20.02
C ILE A 101 -12.13 11.99 21.27
N ILE A 102 -13.19 12.76 21.10
CA ILE A 102 -13.94 13.36 22.21
C ILE A 102 -15.16 12.48 22.44
N VAL A 103 -15.17 11.72 23.53
CA VAL A 103 -16.26 10.80 23.89
C VAL A 103 -16.94 11.28 25.17
N ARG A 104 -18.28 11.30 25.18
CA ARG A 104 -19.07 11.60 26.38
C ARG A 104 -20.22 10.61 26.48
N LYS A 105 -20.39 9.99 27.66
CA LYS A 105 -21.48 9.01 27.92
C LYS A 105 -21.60 7.90 26.87
N GLY A 106 -20.47 7.46 26.29
CA GLY A 106 -20.45 6.41 25.27
C GLY A 106 -20.80 6.87 23.85
N GLU A 107 -20.81 8.18 23.58
CA GLU A 107 -21.05 8.73 22.24
C GLU A 107 -19.88 9.63 21.81
N VAL A 108 -19.53 9.60 20.52
CA VAL A 108 -18.55 10.51 19.95
C VAL A 108 -19.14 11.91 19.76
N HIS A 109 -18.38 12.93 20.17
CA HIS A 109 -18.74 14.34 20.02
C HIS A 109 -17.78 15.12 19.13
N GLY A 110 -16.66 14.52 18.71
CA GLY A 110 -15.69 15.21 17.87
C GLY A 110 -14.28 14.67 17.95
N VAL A 111 -13.33 15.46 17.46
CA VAL A 111 -11.90 15.17 17.49
C VAL A 111 -11.11 16.39 17.95
N ARG A 112 -9.99 16.15 18.64
CA ARG A 112 -9.00 17.16 18.99
C ARG A 112 -7.70 16.88 18.22
N LEU A 113 -7.03 17.93 17.78
CA LEU A 113 -5.74 17.88 17.10
C LEU A 113 -4.57 18.03 18.10
N THR A 114 -3.36 17.69 17.66
CA THR A 114 -2.12 17.88 18.44
C THR A 114 -1.84 19.35 18.80
N ASN A 115 -2.36 20.31 18.02
CA ASN A 115 -2.27 21.74 18.32
C ASN A 115 -3.41 22.27 19.22
N ASN A 116 -4.17 21.37 19.86
CA ASN A 116 -5.33 21.64 20.72
C ASN A 116 -6.58 22.21 20.04
N LEU A 117 -6.57 22.41 18.72
CA LEU A 117 -7.80 22.73 18.00
C LEU A 117 -8.78 21.54 18.09
N ALA A 118 -10.06 21.81 18.34
CA ALA A 118 -11.10 20.80 18.45
C ALA A 118 -12.23 21.07 17.45
N PHE A 119 -12.80 19.99 16.94
CA PHE A 119 -13.92 20.02 16.00
C PHE A 119 -15.03 19.13 16.51
N ASP A 120 -16.22 19.70 16.65
CA ASP A 120 -17.41 18.93 16.99
C ASP A 120 -17.90 18.14 15.76
N ALA A 121 -18.22 16.87 15.97
CA ALA A 121 -18.75 16.00 14.94
C ALA A 121 -19.71 14.97 15.55
N LYS A 122 -20.80 14.68 14.84
CA LYS A 122 -21.75 13.62 15.22
C LYS A 122 -21.23 12.21 14.91
N THR A 123 -20.25 12.11 14.03
CA THR A 123 -19.69 10.85 13.55
C THR A 123 -18.23 11.08 13.21
N VAL A 124 -17.36 10.15 13.59
CA VAL A 124 -15.93 10.18 13.30
C VAL A 124 -15.53 8.89 12.61
N VAL A 125 -14.96 9.00 11.40
CA VAL A 125 -14.39 7.86 10.67
C VAL A 125 -12.88 7.91 10.80
N ILE A 126 -12.30 6.87 11.40
CA ILE A 126 -10.84 6.77 11.57
C ILE A 126 -10.26 5.91 10.44
N ALA A 127 -9.55 6.56 9.52
CA ALA A 127 -8.85 5.93 8.40
C ALA A 127 -7.33 6.17 8.50
N SER A 128 -6.74 5.84 9.65
CA SER A 128 -5.35 6.18 10.00
C SER A 128 -4.27 5.38 9.27
N GLY A 129 -4.63 4.35 8.52
CA GLY A 129 -3.67 3.52 7.78
C GLY A 129 -2.56 2.97 8.68
N THR A 130 -1.30 3.20 8.31
CA THR A 130 -0.11 2.72 9.03
C THR A 130 0.44 3.71 10.06
N PHE A 131 -0.30 4.76 10.41
CA PHE A 131 0.23 5.89 11.17
C PHE A 131 0.11 5.75 12.70
N LEU A 132 -0.85 4.98 13.21
CA LEU A 132 -1.03 4.81 14.66
C LEU A 132 0.17 4.10 15.29
N ARG A 133 0.93 4.84 16.12
CA ARG A 133 2.26 4.45 16.65
C ARG A 133 3.13 3.74 15.60
N GLY A 134 3.14 4.29 14.39
CA GLY A 134 3.90 3.77 13.26
C GLY A 134 5.40 3.68 13.56
N GLN A 135 6.01 2.56 13.18
CA GLN A 135 7.45 2.34 13.23
C GLN A 135 7.94 1.68 11.94
N ILE A 136 8.96 2.25 11.32
CA ILE A 136 9.67 1.64 10.19
C ILE A 136 10.86 0.81 10.68
N VAL A 137 11.11 -0.32 10.04
CA VAL A 137 12.21 -1.24 10.34
C VAL A 137 12.99 -1.59 9.08
N ILE A 138 14.31 -1.40 9.13
CA ILE A 138 15.27 -1.81 8.10
C ILE A 138 16.48 -2.43 8.81
N GLY A 139 16.58 -3.75 8.79
CA GLY A 139 17.57 -4.49 9.55
C GLY A 139 17.40 -4.25 11.05
N ASP A 140 18.43 -3.73 11.68
CA ASP A 140 18.50 -3.30 13.07
C ASP A 140 18.02 -1.86 13.29
N ILE A 141 17.79 -1.09 12.22
CA ILE A 141 17.34 0.30 12.31
C ILE A 141 15.82 0.34 12.50
N VAL A 142 15.38 0.89 13.62
CA VAL A 142 13.97 1.18 13.93
C VAL A 142 13.77 2.68 14.07
N ARG A 143 12.76 3.24 13.39
CA ARG A 143 12.42 4.68 13.49
C ARG A 143 10.91 4.89 13.63
N SER A 144 10.52 5.88 14.43
CA SER A 144 9.12 6.27 14.59
C SER A 144 8.65 7.00 13.34
N ALA A 145 7.73 6.38 12.57
CA ALA A 145 7.24 6.88 11.30
C ALA A 145 6.02 6.08 10.83
N GLY A 146 4.98 6.75 10.31
CA GLY A 146 3.81 6.07 9.71
C GLY A 146 4.12 5.52 8.32
N ARG A 147 4.97 6.22 7.58
CA ARG A 147 5.58 5.82 6.31
C ARG A 147 6.99 6.41 6.25
N MET A 148 7.83 5.94 5.34
CA MET A 148 9.18 6.50 5.19
C MET A 148 9.14 8.02 4.99
N GLY A 149 9.76 8.77 5.90
CA GLY A 149 9.77 10.24 5.85
C GLY A 149 8.52 10.93 6.39
N GLU A 150 7.56 10.21 6.96
CA GLU A 150 6.31 10.77 7.50
C GLU A 150 6.12 10.43 8.98
N LEU A 151 5.84 11.47 9.77
CA LEU A 151 5.65 11.35 11.22
C LEU A 151 4.43 10.48 11.56
N PRO A 152 4.48 9.70 12.65
CA PRO A 152 3.36 8.87 13.09
C PRO A 152 2.35 9.69 13.92
N ALA A 153 1.15 9.12 14.08
CA ALA A 153 0.11 9.61 15.00
C ALA A 153 0.16 8.81 16.31
N ASN A 154 0.93 9.27 17.29
CA ASN A 154 1.15 8.54 18.54
C ASN A 154 0.02 8.74 19.56
N GLU A 155 -0.47 9.97 19.71
CA GLU A 155 -1.46 10.34 20.72
C GLU A 155 -2.83 9.68 20.50
N LEU A 156 -3.24 9.53 19.23
CA LEU A 156 -4.56 8.95 18.90
C LEU A 156 -4.70 7.50 19.35
N THR A 157 -3.63 6.70 19.32
CA THR A 157 -3.66 5.35 19.90
C THR A 157 -4.03 5.41 21.37
N GLN A 158 -3.38 6.30 22.14
CA GLN A 158 -3.62 6.38 23.58
C GLN A 158 -5.06 6.82 23.84
N SER A 159 -5.55 7.81 23.10
CA SER A 159 -6.96 8.23 23.18
C SER A 159 -7.95 7.10 22.88
N LEU A 160 -7.65 6.21 21.94
CA LEU A 160 -8.50 5.04 21.66
C LEU A 160 -8.45 4.02 22.80
N ARG A 161 -7.27 3.79 23.40
CA ARG A 161 -7.15 2.91 24.58
C ARG A 161 -7.91 3.47 25.78
N ASP A 162 -7.81 4.78 26.01
CA ASP A 162 -8.50 5.47 27.11
C ASP A 162 -10.03 5.42 26.92
N ALA A 163 -10.50 5.39 25.67
CA ALA A 163 -11.90 5.17 25.35
C ALA A 163 -12.36 3.70 25.50
N GLY A 164 -11.44 2.77 25.78
CA GLY A 164 -11.74 1.36 26.03
C GLY A 164 -11.54 0.43 24.84
N PHE A 165 -10.97 0.89 23.72
CA PHE A 165 -10.72 0.03 22.57
C PHE A 165 -9.53 -0.91 22.78
N GLU A 166 -9.71 -2.15 22.36
CA GLU A 166 -8.61 -3.12 22.24
C GLU A 166 -7.77 -2.81 21.00
N ILE A 167 -6.49 -2.56 21.23
CA ILE A 167 -5.54 -2.18 20.19
C ILE A 167 -4.47 -3.26 20.04
N GLY A 168 -4.47 -3.91 18.88
CA GLY A 168 -3.44 -4.84 18.44
C GLY A 168 -2.34 -4.15 17.65
N ARG A 169 -1.29 -4.91 17.32
CA ARG A 169 -0.19 -4.44 16.45
C ARG A 169 -0.06 -5.36 15.24
N PHE A 170 0.09 -4.74 14.07
CA PHE A 170 0.24 -5.42 12.80
C PHE A 170 1.50 -4.94 12.10
N GLN A 171 1.98 -5.75 11.16
CA GLN A 171 3.15 -5.40 10.38
C GLN A 171 2.96 -5.73 8.90
N SER A 172 3.49 -4.88 8.05
CA SER A 172 3.55 -5.10 6.61
C SER A 172 4.90 -4.64 6.08
N ALA A 173 5.26 -5.06 4.87
CA ALA A 173 6.52 -4.64 4.26
C ALA A 173 6.32 -4.27 2.80
N THR A 174 7.24 -3.46 2.29
CA THR A 174 7.25 -2.99 0.91
C THR A 174 8.62 -3.30 0.28
N PRO A 175 8.70 -3.65 -1.02
CA PRO A 175 9.97 -3.91 -1.67
C PRO A 175 10.76 -2.63 -1.93
N PRO A 176 12.05 -2.77 -2.24
CA PRO A 176 12.85 -1.67 -2.74
C PRO A 176 12.31 -1.14 -4.08
N ARG A 177 12.61 0.13 -4.37
CA ARG A 177 12.43 0.73 -5.70
C ARG A 177 13.82 0.93 -6.31
N VAL A 178 13.95 0.62 -7.60
CA VAL A 178 15.22 0.75 -8.33
C VAL A 178 15.09 1.68 -9.52
N ASP A 179 16.22 2.18 -10.01
CA ASP A 179 16.30 3.04 -11.18
C ASP A 179 16.16 2.23 -12.48
N ARG A 180 15.12 2.52 -13.27
CA ARG A 180 14.83 1.93 -14.58
C ARG A 180 16.01 1.93 -15.54
N ARG A 181 16.93 2.91 -15.44
CA ARG A 181 18.10 3.01 -16.34
C ARG A 181 19.18 2.00 -16.03
N THR A 182 19.07 1.30 -14.90
CA THR A 182 20.09 0.40 -14.35
C THR A 182 19.66 -1.06 -14.37
N ILE A 183 18.50 -1.36 -14.97
CA ILE A 183 17.99 -2.73 -15.14
C ILE A 183 18.12 -3.16 -16.60
N ASP A 184 18.32 -4.45 -16.81
CA ASP A 184 18.40 -5.08 -18.13
C ASP A 184 17.05 -5.78 -18.42
N ILE A 185 16.17 -5.08 -19.13
CA ILE A 185 14.83 -5.56 -19.47
C ILE A 185 14.86 -6.66 -20.54
N ASP A 186 15.93 -6.77 -21.33
CA ASP A 186 16.03 -7.78 -22.41
C ASP A 186 16.20 -9.19 -21.82
N ARG A 187 16.65 -9.27 -20.57
CA ARG A 187 16.72 -10.51 -19.79
C ARG A 187 15.44 -10.85 -19.04
N MET A 188 14.37 -10.07 -19.23
CA MET A 188 13.07 -10.26 -18.58
C MET A 188 11.97 -10.56 -19.60
N SER A 189 10.91 -11.22 -19.16
CA SER A 189 9.73 -11.46 -19.99
C SER A 189 8.78 -10.25 -19.91
N PRO A 190 8.47 -9.55 -21.03
CA PRO A 190 7.49 -8.48 -21.00
C PRO A 190 6.10 -9.04 -20.67
N GLN A 191 5.36 -8.28 -19.86
CA GLN A 191 4.00 -8.56 -19.43
C GLN A 191 3.13 -7.37 -19.86
N PRO A 192 2.66 -7.34 -21.13
CA PRO A 192 1.83 -6.26 -21.64
C PRO A 192 0.42 -6.30 -21.04
N GLY A 193 -0.32 -5.21 -21.24
CA GLY A 193 -1.76 -5.17 -20.99
C GLY A 193 -2.55 -5.84 -22.11
N ASP A 194 -3.86 -5.93 -21.92
CA ASP A 194 -4.77 -6.45 -22.94
C ASP A 194 -5.02 -5.37 -24.01
N ALA A 195 -5.14 -5.80 -25.27
CA ALA A 195 -5.31 -4.90 -26.41
C ALA A 195 -6.73 -4.32 -26.55
N GLU A 196 -7.71 -4.95 -25.92
CA GLU A 196 -9.08 -4.46 -25.93
C GLU A 196 -9.25 -3.29 -24.96
N PRO A 197 -10.18 -2.36 -25.24
CA PRO A 197 -10.48 -1.27 -24.33
C PRO A 197 -11.08 -1.80 -23.03
N LEU A 198 -10.32 -1.71 -21.95
CA LEU A 198 -10.74 -2.07 -20.60
C LEU A 198 -11.00 -0.82 -19.76
N SER A 199 -11.90 -0.93 -18.78
CA SER A 199 -12.23 0.13 -17.82
C SER A 199 -12.69 -0.51 -16.52
N PHE A 200 -12.28 0.04 -15.38
CA PHE A 200 -12.85 -0.31 -14.08
C PHE A 200 -14.23 0.32 -13.91
N SER A 201 -14.36 1.60 -14.26
CA SER A 201 -15.59 2.35 -14.10
C SER A 201 -16.64 1.95 -15.13
N PHE A 202 -17.89 1.85 -14.69
CA PHE A 202 -19.05 1.64 -15.55
C PHE A 202 -19.49 2.93 -16.27
N ALA A 203 -19.18 4.10 -15.70
CA ALA A 203 -19.56 5.40 -16.25
C ALA A 203 -18.52 5.97 -17.23
N GLY A 204 -17.29 5.47 -17.19
CA GLY A 204 -16.19 5.92 -18.04
C GLY A 204 -16.07 5.12 -19.33
N GLU A 205 -15.72 5.79 -20.42
CA GLU A 205 -15.12 5.15 -21.60
C GLU A 205 -13.65 4.81 -21.33
N SER A 206 -13.15 3.71 -21.89
CA SER A 206 -11.73 3.35 -21.78
C SER A 206 -10.86 4.44 -22.38
N LYS A 207 -10.00 5.07 -21.54
CA LYS A 207 -9.12 6.16 -21.96
C LYS A 207 -7.69 5.72 -22.25
N VAL A 208 -7.38 4.44 -22.05
CA VAL A 208 -6.02 3.92 -22.13
C VAL A 208 -5.67 3.60 -23.58
N LYS A 209 -5.07 4.57 -24.28
CA LYS A 209 -4.61 4.43 -25.67
C LYS A 209 -3.20 3.84 -25.76
N GLU A 210 -2.35 4.18 -24.80
CA GLU A 210 -0.97 3.75 -24.70
C GLU A 210 -0.78 2.98 -23.41
N GLN A 211 -0.05 1.85 -23.48
CA GLN A 211 0.21 1.01 -22.32
C GLN A 211 1.71 0.74 -22.15
N ILE A 212 2.20 0.80 -20.91
CA ILE A 212 3.56 0.38 -20.56
C ILE A 212 3.53 -1.08 -20.09
N PRO A 213 4.42 -1.97 -20.59
CA PRO A 213 4.54 -3.31 -20.05
C PRO A 213 5.12 -3.30 -18.63
N CYS A 214 4.67 -4.23 -17.79
CA CYS A 214 5.49 -4.69 -16.66
C CYS A 214 6.48 -5.74 -17.19
N TYR A 215 7.47 -6.11 -16.38
CA TYR A 215 8.43 -7.15 -16.74
C TYR A 215 8.45 -8.24 -15.68
N LEU A 216 8.66 -9.50 -16.09
CA LEU A 216 8.72 -10.66 -15.21
C LEU A 216 10.10 -11.30 -15.30
N THR A 217 10.74 -11.40 -14.15
CA THR A 217 11.93 -12.23 -13.93
C THR A 217 11.68 -13.18 -12.75
N TYR A 218 12.65 -14.01 -12.41
CA TYR A 218 12.57 -14.97 -11.32
C TYR A 218 13.83 -14.92 -10.48
N THR A 219 13.70 -15.13 -9.18
CA THR A 219 14.85 -15.44 -8.34
C THR A 219 15.49 -16.75 -8.82
N ASP A 220 16.80 -16.87 -8.67
CA ASP A 220 17.59 -18.06 -9.00
C ASP A 220 18.37 -18.57 -7.76
N GLU A 221 19.26 -19.54 -7.94
CA GLU A 221 20.11 -20.07 -6.87
C GLU A 221 21.00 -19.00 -6.22
N ARG A 222 21.49 -18.04 -7.01
CA ARG A 222 22.32 -16.93 -6.50
C ARG A 222 21.49 -16.05 -5.57
N THR A 223 20.27 -15.72 -5.97
CA THR A 223 19.33 -14.92 -5.17
C THR A 223 18.91 -15.66 -3.91
N PHE A 224 18.55 -16.94 -4.05
CA PHE A 224 18.20 -17.78 -2.92
C PHE A 224 19.34 -17.85 -1.90
N LYS A 225 20.57 -18.07 -2.36
CA LYS A 225 21.77 -18.09 -1.50
C LYS A 225 21.98 -16.74 -0.82
N ALA A 226 21.89 -15.63 -1.56
CA ALA A 226 22.05 -14.29 -1.01
C ALA A 226 21.07 -13.99 0.13
N VAL A 227 19.80 -14.42 0.02
CA VAL A 227 18.84 -14.30 1.12
C VAL A 227 19.18 -15.26 2.24
N LYS A 228 19.41 -16.54 1.93
CA LYS A 228 19.63 -17.62 2.91
C LYS A 228 20.82 -17.34 3.83
N ASP A 229 21.95 -16.93 3.26
CA ASP A 229 23.17 -16.60 4.01
C ASP A 229 22.95 -15.43 5.00
N ASN A 230 22.01 -14.54 4.71
CA ASN A 230 21.75 -13.32 5.49
C ASN A 230 20.44 -13.37 6.29
N LEU A 231 19.78 -14.54 6.39
CA LEU A 231 18.52 -14.68 7.15
C LEU A 231 18.68 -14.32 8.63
N HIS A 232 19.86 -14.50 9.21
CA HIS A 232 20.16 -14.13 10.59
C HIS A 232 20.03 -12.62 10.86
N LEU A 233 20.10 -11.78 9.81
CA LEU A 233 19.89 -10.33 9.87
C LEU A 233 18.43 -9.91 9.62
N SER A 234 17.54 -10.87 9.31
CA SER A 234 16.13 -10.55 9.09
C SER A 234 15.48 -10.06 10.37
N PRO A 235 14.74 -8.93 10.35
CA PRO A 235 13.96 -8.48 11.49
C PRO A 235 12.95 -9.51 12.01
N ILE A 236 12.54 -10.47 11.18
CA ILE A 236 11.70 -11.61 11.57
C ILE A 236 12.47 -12.58 12.45
N LYS A 237 13.75 -12.83 12.15
CA LYS A 237 14.61 -13.75 12.90
C LYS A 237 15.18 -13.11 14.16
N THR A 238 15.51 -11.82 14.12
CA THR A 238 16.00 -11.08 15.29
C THR A 238 14.87 -10.75 16.28
N GLY A 239 13.60 -10.88 15.88
CA GLY A 239 12.43 -10.53 16.68
C GLY A 239 12.13 -9.03 16.72
N THR A 240 12.92 -8.20 16.02
CA THR A 240 12.70 -6.74 15.92
C THR A 240 11.33 -6.43 15.32
N VAL A 241 10.94 -7.21 14.32
CA VAL A 241 9.57 -7.20 13.79
C VAL A 241 8.78 -8.28 14.51
N SER A 242 7.88 -7.84 15.39
CA SER A 242 6.97 -8.71 16.15
C SER A 242 5.53 -8.53 15.64
N GLY A 243 4.72 -9.58 15.79
CA GLY A 243 3.31 -9.58 15.39
C GLY A 243 3.00 -10.27 14.08
N HIS A 244 1.71 -10.44 13.82
CA HIS A 244 1.20 -11.08 12.62
C HIS A 244 1.38 -10.16 11.41
N GLY A 245 1.92 -10.71 10.31
CA GLY A 245 1.98 -10.05 9.01
C GLY A 245 1.04 -10.71 8.00
N PRO A 246 0.89 -10.13 6.80
CA PRO A 246 0.02 -10.68 5.76
C PRO A 246 0.49 -12.09 5.33
N ARG A 247 -0.44 -13.05 5.32
CA ARG A 247 -0.16 -14.43 4.87
C ARG A 247 0.09 -14.51 3.36
N ASN A 248 -0.61 -13.70 2.58
CA ASN A 248 -0.70 -13.82 1.12
C ASN A 248 0.33 -12.96 0.35
N CYS A 249 1.06 -12.09 1.03
CA CYS A 249 2.14 -11.29 0.45
C CYS A 249 3.36 -11.28 1.39
N PRO A 250 3.98 -12.45 1.65
CA PRO A 250 5.13 -12.53 2.54
C PRO A 250 6.36 -11.89 1.90
N SER A 251 7.27 -11.39 2.75
CA SER A 251 8.59 -10.96 2.35
C SER A 251 9.44 -12.12 1.81
N ILE A 252 10.47 -11.83 1.01
CA ILE A 252 11.31 -12.84 0.34
C ILE A 252 12.03 -13.75 1.34
N ASP A 253 12.51 -13.18 2.45
CA ASP A 253 13.08 -13.92 3.57
C ASP A 253 12.05 -14.85 4.23
N ARG A 254 10.80 -14.41 4.39
CA ARG A 254 9.73 -15.27 4.90
C ARG A 254 9.31 -16.36 3.92
N LYS A 255 9.33 -16.08 2.61
CA LYS A 255 9.09 -17.11 1.57
C LYS A 255 10.15 -18.21 1.65
N ILE A 256 11.41 -17.85 1.77
CA ILE A 256 12.52 -18.82 1.85
C ILE A 256 12.49 -19.60 3.17
N ILE A 257 12.11 -18.97 4.28
CA ILE A 257 11.91 -19.68 5.57
C ILE A 257 10.77 -20.70 5.45
N ASN A 258 9.66 -20.35 4.82
CA ASN A 258 8.47 -21.20 4.76
C ASN A 258 8.53 -22.25 3.64
N PHE A 259 9.28 -21.98 2.56
CA PHE A 259 9.39 -22.82 1.38
C PHE A 259 10.88 -23.01 1.01
N PRO A 260 11.67 -23.70 1.84
CA PRO A 260 13.12 -23.80 1.67
C PRO A 260 13.54 -24.52 0.39
N ASP A 261 12.67 -25.37 -0.18
CA ASP A 261 12.94 -26.12 -1.41
C ASP A 261 12.59 -25.33 -2.69
N LYS A 262 11.96 -24.16 -2.55
CA LYS A 262 11.55 -23.33 -3.68
C LYS A 262 12.57 -22.23 -3.95
N VAL A 263 13.41 -22.46 -4.96
CA VAL A 263 14.43 -21.50 -5.40
C VAL A 263 13.84 -20.38 -6.25
N ASN A 264 12.92 -20.72 -7.16
CA ASN A 264 12.36 -19.80 -8.13
C ASN A 264 11.08 -19.14 -7.61
N HIS A 265 11.14 -17.83 -7.40
CA HIS A 265 10.00 -16.97 -7.06
C HIS A 265 9.84 -15.90 -8.13
N PRO A 266 8.60 -15.64 -8.60
CA PRO A 266 8.36 -14.59 -9.58
C PRO A 266 8.65 -13.21 -8.98
N VAL A 267 9.32 -12.38 -9.77
CA VAL A 267 9.59 -10.97 -9.49
C VAL A 267 9.01 -10.14 -10.64
N PHE A 268 7.94 -9.40 -10.37
CA PHE A 268 7.43 -8.41 -11.30
C PHE A 268 8.14 -7.09 -11.08
N VAL A 269 8.71 -6.54 -12.14
CA VAL A 269 9.35 -5.24 -12.20
C VAL A 269 8.36 -4.28 -12.84
N GLU A 270 7.77 -3.41 -12.02
CA GLU A 270 6.56 -2.66 -12.38
C GLU A 270 6.87 -1.14 -12.38
N PRO A 271 6.55 -0.40 -13.46
CA PRO A 271 6.78 1.05 -13.50
C PRO A 271 5.87 1.78 -12.51
N GLU A 272 6.38 2.78 -11.78
CA GLU A 272 5.56 3.58 -10.86
C GLU A 272 4.84 4.79 -11.53
N GLY A 273 5.17 5.13 -12.78
CA GLY A 273 4.55 6.24 -13.52
C GLY A 273 5.20 6.53 -14.88
N TRP A 274 4.60 7.43 -15.65
CA TRP A 274 5.10 7.90 -16.97
C TRP A 274 6.38 8.73 -16.86
N HIS A 275 6.46 9.56 -15.81
CA HIS A 275 7.50 10.59 -15.65
C HIS A 275 8.49 10.27 -14.52
N THR A 276 8.65 8.99 -14.18
CA THR A 276 9.60 8.52 -13.16
C THR A 276 10.42 7.35 -13.67
N ASN A 277 11.65 7.23 -13.15
CA ASN A 277 12.48 6.04 -13.35
C ASN A 277 12.31 5.02 -12.22
N GLU A 278 11.46 5.27 -11.23
CA GLU A 278 11.22 4.31 -10.15
C GLU A 278 10.50 3.05 -10.67
N MET A 279 11.13 1.90 -10.47
CA MET A 279 10.57 0.58 -10.73
C MET A 279 10.33 -0.16 -9.40
N TYR A 280 9.11 -0.65 -9.20
CA TYR A 280 8.68 -1.42 -8.04
C TYR A 280 9.01 -2.91 -8.23
N LEU A 281 9.73 -3.51 -7.26
CA LEU A 281 10.17 -4.91 -7.34
C LEU A 281 9.22 -5.87 -6.61
N GLN A 282 8.02 -6.06 -7.15
CA GLN A 282 7.04 -6.97 -6.56
C GLN A 282 7.59 -8.40 -6.53
N GLY A 283 7.76 -8.96 -5.33
CA GLY A 283 8.32 -10.31 -5.16
C GLY A 283 9.55 -10.30 -4.25
N LEU A 284 10.29 -9.18 -4.25
CA LEU A 284 11.48 -8.92 -3.43
C LEU A 284 11.17 -8.04 -2.20
N THR A 285 9.94 -8.11 -1.69
CA THR A 285 9.56 -7.42 -0.45
C THR A 285 10.49 -7.87 0.68
N THR A 286 11.12 -6.93 1.39
CA THR A 286 12.05 -7.25 2.48
C THR A 286 12.22 -6.05 3.40
N SER A 287 12.69 -6.32 4.61
CA SER A 287 13.14 -5.33 5.57
C SER A 287 14.56 -5.63 6.06
N LEU A 288 15.35 -6.40 5.32
CA LEU A 288 16.78 -6.64 5.60
C LEU A 288 17.60 -5.34 5.54
N PRO A 289 18.83 -5.29 6.10
CA PRO A 289 19.72 -4.15 5.96
C PRO A 289 19.92 -3.76 4.49
N VAL A 290 20.04 -2.47 4.17
CA VAL A 290 20.09 -1.95 2.79
C VAL A 290 21.19 -2.62 1.95
N ALA A 291 22.38 -2.81 2.51
CA ALA A 291 23.49 -3.50 1.84
C ALA A 291 23.15 -4.96 1.46
N ILE A 292 22.28 -5.63 2.22
CA ILE A 292 21.81 -6.98 1.91
C ILE A 292 20.70 -6.94 0.86
N GLN A 293 19.82 -5.93 0.90
CA GLN A 293 18.83 -5.73 -0.15
C GLN A 293 19.50 -5.56 -1.51
N GLU A 294 20.57 -4.77 -1.58
CA GLU A 294 21.36 -4.57 -2.81
C GLU A 294 21.94 -5.90 -3.33
N LYS A 295 22.54 -6.71 -2.45
CA LYS A 295 23.04 -8.06 -2.82
C LYS A 295 21.93 -8.94 -3.38
N ILE A 296 20.76 -8.97 -2.74
CA ILE A 296 19.62 -9.78 -3.18
C ILE A 296 19.13 -9.30 -4.56
N ILE A 297 18.98 -8.00 -4.75
CA ILE A 297 18.56 -7.42 -6.03
C ILE A 297 19.56 -7.76 -7.12
N GLN A 298 20.86 -7.48 -6.91
CA GLN A 298 21.91 -7.68 -7.91
C GLN A 298 22.18 -9.16 -8.22
N SER A 299 21.75 -10.07 -7.35
CA SER A 299 21.77 -11.50 -7.64
C SER A 299 20.58 -11.99 -8.49
N THR A 300 19.55 -11.15 -8.69
CA THR A 300 18.37 -11.51 -9.49
C THR A 300 18.61 -11.22 -10.98
N PRO A 301 18.34 -12.18 -11.90
CA PRO A 301 18.51 -11.99 -13.34
C PRO A 301 17.82 -10.74 -13.90
N GLY A 302 18.59 -9.92 -14.64
CA GLY A 302 18.15 -8.64 -15.22
C GLY A 302 18.30 -7.45 -14.26
N LEU A 303 18.69 -7.69 -13.01
CA LEU A 303 18.87 -6.67 -11.98
C LEU A 303 20.33 -6.56 -11.50
N GLU A 304 21.29 -7.15 -12.20
CA GLU A 304 22.70 -7.22 -11.80
C GLU A 304 23.35 -5.86 -11.52
N HIS A 305 22.89 -4.81 -12.20
CA HIS A 305 23.39 -3.44 -12.05
C HIS A 305 22.37 -2.50 -11.42
N ALA A 306 21.24 -3.03 -10.95
CA ALA A 306 20.13 -2.23 -10.46
C ALA A 306 20.56 -1.40 -9.23
N ARG A 307 20.28 -0.10 -9.29
CA ARG A 307 20.57 0.84 -8.19
C ARG A 307 19.30 1.14 -7.41
N ILE A 308 19.36 0.94 -6.10
CA ILE A 308 18.26 1.25 -5.19
C ILE A 308 18.04 2.77 -5.15
N MET A 309 16.82 3.20 -5.45
CA MET A 309 16.34 4.57 -5.24
C MET A 309 15.64 4.71 -3.87
N ARG A 310 14.90 3.68 -3.45
CA ARG A 310 14.27 3.62 -2.13
C ARG A 310 14.44 2.22 -1.54
N PRO A 311 14.96 2.09 -0.32
CA PRO A 311 15.09 0.77 0.31
C PRO A 311 13.71 0.19 0.63
N GLY A 312 13.62 -1.14 0.61
CA GLY A 312 12.52 -1.87 1.21
C GLY A 312 12.54 -1.71 2.72
N TYR A 313 11.37 -1.77 3.34
CA TYR A 313 11.24 -1.67 4.79
C TYR A 313 9.96 -2.36 5.26
N ALA A 314 9.93 -2.70 6.55
CA ALA A 314 8.70 -3.09 7.23
C ALA A 314 8.12 -1.88 7.98
N VAL A 315 6.80 -1.78 8.04
CA VAL A 315 6.08 -0.85 8.90
C VAL A 315 5.27 -1.63 9.90
N MET A 316 5.46 -1.32 11.17
CA MET A 316 4.65 -1.81 12.29
C MET A 316 3.74 -0.70 12.77
N TYR A 317 2.47 -1.01 13.01
CA TYR A 317 1.47 -0.01 13.35
C TYR A 317 0.33 -0.66 14.15
N ASP A 318 -0.37 0.18 14.90
CA ASP A 318 -1.53 -0.27 15.65
C ASP A 318 -2.76 -0.38 14.77
N TYR A 319 -3.66 -1.26 15.18
CA TYR A 319 -5.01 -1.37 14.62
C TYR A 319 -6.02 -1.68 15.72
N VAL A 320 -7.26 -1.24 15.51
CA VAL A 320 -8.42 -1.63 16.33
C VAL A 320 -8.92 -2.97 15.79
N SER A 321 -9.14 -3.97 16.66
CA SER A 321 -9.67 -5.27 16.22
C SER A 321 -11.03 -5.08 15.51
N PRO A 322 -11.24 -5.63 14.30
CA PRO A 322 -12.51 -5.52 13.59
C PRO A 322 -13.67 -6.23 14.31
N GLU A 323 -13.39 -7.12 15.27
CA GLU A 323 -14.41 -7.76 16.12
C GLU A 323 -15.15 -6.75 17.02
N GLN A 324 -14.58 -5.55 17.19
CA GLN A 324 -15.20 -4.44 17.92
C GLN A 324 -16.17 -3.62 17.05
N LEU A 325 -16.35 -3.98 15.77
CA LEU A 325 -17.23 -3.31 14.82
C LEU A 325 -18.50 -4.11 14.56
N LEU A 326 -19.59 -3.40 14.27
CA LEU A 326 -20.78 -3.95 13.64
C LEU A 326 -20.54 -4.11 12.12
N PRO A 327 -21.37 -4.88 11.40
CA PRO A 327 -21.29 -4.96 9.93
C PRO A 327 -21.46 -3.61 9.21
N SER A 328 -22.05 -2.61 9.87
CA SER A 328 -22.13 -1.22 9.41
C SER A 328 -20.80 -0.46 9.50
N LEU A 329 -19.75 -1.08 10.04
CA LEU A 329 -18.45 -0.49 10.43
C LEU A 329 -18.51 0.48 11.63
N GLU A 330 -19.69 0.65 12.23
CA GLU A 330 -19.87 1.38 13.49
C GLU A 330 -19.24 0.61 14.65
N THR A 331 -18.62 1.32 15.59
CA THR A 331 -18.04 0.73 16.79
C THR A 331 -19.12 0.24 17.75
N LYS A 332 -18.89 -0.90 18.40
CA LYS A 332 -19.84 -1.42 19.41
C LYS A 332 -19.80 -0.65 20.74
N LEU A 333 -18.71 0.08 20.99
CA LEU A 333 -18.39 0.70 22.27
C LEU A 333 -18.79 2.18 22.36
N VAL A 334 -18.60 2.91 21.25
CA VAL A 334 -18.76 4.37 21.10
C VAL A 334 -19.53 4.67 19.82
#